data_AF-A0A0F0G1Z2-F1
#
_entry.id   AF-A0A0F0G1Z2-F1
#
_cell.length_a   1.000
_cell.length_b   1.000
_cell.length_c   1.000
_cell.angle_alpha   90.00
_cell.angle_beta   90.00
_cell.angle_gamma   90.00
#
_symmetry.space_group_name_H-M   'P 1'
#
loop_
_entity.id
_entity.type
_entity.pdbx_description
1 polymer ?
#
loop_
_entity_poly.entity_id
_entity_poly.type
_entity_poly.pdbx_seq_one_letter_code
_entity_poly.pdbx_strand_id
1 'polypeptide(L)'
;MMAPKSGGTGALLIHGLGGTQFDLGPMHKALRRAGVETHAVTLPGHAGRPEDLVPVRAEQWLDTVTQAYDELAGQYETFHVMGMCLGGLLALALAERRQHRKGRLVALAAPVYIDGWSTPWYRALRHLVYHIPTLPARMRVEEDEPFGIKNDLVRAIVKAKFERGDNFHYRWVPLACIRQVDRLRGWVLRGAHRIACPTLVVNAREDELTSLRSADFLDSAVPDVRKVVVENSYHMICVDNDREQVVSSVLEFLGFDPAQARRPARARVEVPMSEEAVAAVVNEYLQALTSGHFEAIFPLLEPGVRWRHHGEHPLAGSYDDRDAVIGMFARLQALAGKTVRIAVTAPPRIEGSTAEIDLEASSVMDGEVRHSQGTQTLRMRNGRISAVTFRPSDSTVAATEALPAPVG
;
A
#
# COMPACT_ATOMS: atom_id res chain seq x y z
N MET A 1 -32.74 3.92 -8.38
CA MET A 1 -32.11 2.74 -7.74
C MET A 1 -32.94 1.52 -8.09
N MET A 2 -32.36 0.53 -8.76
CA MET A 2 -33.05 -0.76 -8.93
C MET A 2 -33.08 -1.44 -7.57
N ALA A 3 -34.25 -1.93 -7.15
CA ALA A 3 -34.35 -2.73 -5.93
C ALA A 3 -33.43 -3.97 -6.05
N PRO A 4 -32.68 -4.32 -4.99
CA PRO A 4 -31.86 -5.52 -5.01
C PRO A 4 -32.73 -6.75 -5.28
N LYS A 5 -32.24 -7.65 -6.13
CA LYS A 5 -32.88 -8.95 -6.36
C LYS A 5 -32.99 -9.65 -5.00
N SER A 6 -34.20 -10.02 -4.60
CA SER A 6 -34.46 -10.81 -3.39
C SER A 6 -33.55 -12.05 -3.37
N GLY A 7 -32.72 -12.20 -2.31
CA GLY A 7 -31.90 -13.39 -2.07
C GLY A 7 -30.39 -13.29 -2.36
N GLY A 8 -29.79 -12.09 -2.30
CA GLY A 8 -28.33 -11.92 -2.49
C GLY A 8 -27.52 -11.82 -1.19
N THR A 9 -26.18 -11.75 -1.32
CA THR A 9 -25.25 -11.46 -0.21
C THR A 9 -24.87 -9.97 -0.20
N GLY A 10 -25.01 -9.31 0.95
CA GLY A 10 -24.60 -7.92 1.15
C GLY A 10 -23.47 -7.79 2.17
N ALA A 11 -22.75 -6.66 2.14
CA ALA A 11 -21.76 -6.32 3.17
C ALA A 11 -21.81 -4.82 3.49
N LEU A 12 -21.81 -4.48 4.79
CA LEU A 12 -21.59 -3.13 5.29
C LEU A 12 -20.10 -2.93 5.56
N LEU A 13 -19.49 -1.91 4.93
CA LEU A 13 -18.09 -1.56 5.11
C LEU A 13 -17.93 -0.21 5.80
N ILE A 14 -17.09 -0.19 6.85
CA ILE A 14 -16.90 0.95 7.74
C ILE A 14 -15.43 1.38 7.70
N HIS A 15 -15.17 2.65 7.36
CA HIS A 15 -13.83 3.22 7.22
C HIS A 15 -13.19 3.58 8.57
N GLY A 16 -11.90 3.94 8.53
CA GLY A 16 -11.10 4.33 9.68
C GLY A 16 -11.32 5.79 10.10
N LEU A 17 -10.62 6.19 11.18
CA LEU A 17 -10.70 7.56 11.70
C LEU A 17 -9.93 8.51 10.77
N GLY A 18 -10.55 9.63 10.40
CA GLY A 18 -9.93 10.62 9.50
C GLY A 18 -9.92 10.18 8.04
N GLY A 19 -10.26 8.91 7.76
CA GLY A 19 -10.31 8.39 6.42
C GLY A 19 -11.69 8.41 5.78
N THR A 20 -11.82 7.61 4.73
CA THR A 20 -13.02 7.49 3.91
C THR A 20 -13.14 6.05 3.39
N GLN A 21 -14.10 5.77 2.51
CA GLN A 21 -14.16 4.48 1.81
C GLN A 21 -12.85 4.04 1.12
N PHE A 22 -11.90 4.97 0.88
CA PHE A 22 -10.60 4.66 0.32
C PHE A 22 -9.69 3.84 1.25
N ASP A 23 -9.92 3.88 2.57
CA ASP A 23 -9.11 3.12 3.55
C ASP A 23 -9.17 1.62 3.28
N LEU A 24 -10.32 1.15 2.81
CA LEU A 24 -10.59 -0.25 2.49
C LEU A 24 -9.97 -0.68 1.14
N GLY A 25 -9.30 0.23 0.44
CA GLY A 25 -8.52 -0.05 -0.76
C GLY A 25 -9.28 -0.84 -1.84
N PRO A 26 -8.78 -2.00 -2.29
CA PRO A 26 -9.42 -2.81 -3.32
C PRO A 26 -10.64 -3.60 -2.82
N MET A 27 -10.91 -3.65 -1.51
CA MET A 27 -11.89 -4.54 -0.89
C MET A 27 -13.29 -4.39 -1.49
N HIS A 28 -13.76 -3.16 -1.67
CA HIS A 28 -15.03 -2.86 -2.34
C HIS A 28 -15.15 -3.50 -3.72
N LYS A 29 -14.09 -3.44 -4.53
CA LYS A 29 -14.09 -3.99 -5.89
C LYS A 29 -13.98 -5.51 -5.87
N ALA A 30 -13.20 -6.06 -4.94
CA ALA A 30 -13.02 -7.49 -4.77
C ALA A 30 -14.34 -8.18 -4.39
N LEU A 31 -15.02 -7.68 -3.35
CA LEU A 31 -16.31 -8.19 -2.88
C LEU A 31 -17.38 -8.14 -3.97
N ARG A 32 -17.51 -7.01 -4.69
CA ARG A 32 -18.47 -6.90 -5.79
C ARG A 32 -18.22 -7.89 -6.92
N ARG A 33 -16.96 -8.19 -7.24
CA ARG A 33 -16.62 -9.21 -8.26
C ARG A 33 -16.97 -10.63 -7.80
N ALA A 34 -16.87 -10.90 -6.51
CA ALA A 34 -17.31 -12.15 -5.89
C ALA A 34 -18.85 -12.23 -5.71
N GLY A 35 -19.61 -11.24 -6.18
CA GLY A 35 -21.08 -11.24 -6.10
C GLY A 35 -21.65 -10.66 -4.81
N VAL A 36 -20.83 -10.00 -3.98
CA VAL A 36 -21.29 -9.33 -2.74
C VAL A 36 -21.64 -7.88 -3.02
N GLU A 37 -22.87 -7.48 -2.70
CA GLU A 37 -23.28 -6.07 -2.77
C GLU A 37 -22.69 -5.28 -1.60
N THR A 38 -21.89 -4.26 -1.89
CA THR A 38 -21.15 -3.52 -0.88
C THR A 38 -21.79 -2.17 -0.57
N HIS A 39 -22.01 -1.88 0.71
CA HIS A 39 -22.51 -0.61 1.21
C HIS A 39 -21.44 0.07 2.07
N ALA A 40 -21.26 1.38 1.91
CA ALA A 40 -20.34 2.17 2.71
C ALA A 40 -21.10 3.31 3.36
N VAL A 41 -20.68 3.69 4.58
CA VAL A 41 -21.30 4.78 5.33
C VAL A 41 -20.23 5.83 5.61
N THR A 42 -20.57 7.09 5.40
CA THR A 42 -19.74 8.23 5.82
C THR A 42 -20.04 8.52 7.28
N LEU A 43 -19.04 8.37 8.15
CA LEU A 43 -19.20 8.63 9.57
C LEU A 43 -19.35 10.14 9.85
N PRO A 44 -20.18 10.55 10.84
CA PRO A 44 -20.24 11.94 11.29
C PRO A 44 -18.86 12.58 11.52
N GLY A 45 -18.69 13.82 11.04
CA GLY A 45 -17.43 14.57 11.08
C GLY A 45 -16.40 14.22 9.99
N HIS A 46 -16.69 13.22 9.14
CA HIS A 46 -15.84 12.86 8.00
C HIS A 46 -16.38 13.47 6.69
N ALA A 47 -15.56 13.47 5.64
CA ALA A 47 -15.84 14.09 4.33
C ALA A 47 -16.03 15.63 4.37
N GLY A 48 -15.50 16.28 5.41
CA GLY A 48 -15.47 17.73 5.58
C GLY A 48 -14.07 18.18 5.98
N ARG A 49 -13.95 18.80 7.15
CA ARG A 49 -12.68 19.23 7.74
C ARG A 49 -12.43 18.52 9.07
N PRO A 50 -11.16 18.39 9.53
CA PRO A 50 -10.86 17.79 10.83
C PRO A 50 -11.61 18.42 12.01
N GLU A 51 -11.92 19.72 11.95
CA GLU A 51 -12.71 20.43 12.96
C GLU A 51 -14.13 19.88 13.12
N ASP A 52 -14.70 19.30 12.07
CA ASP A 52 -16.04 18.71 12.10
C ASP A 52 -16.10 17.46 13.00
N LEU A 53 -14.95 16.90 13.40
CA LEU A 53 -14.87 15.79 14.36
C LEU A 53 -15.01 16.24 15.82
N VAL A 54 -14.77 17.53 16.12
CA VAL A 54 -14.79 18.04 17.50
C VAL A 54 -16.13 17.80 18.23
N PRO A 55 -17.30 18.11 17.64
CA PRO A 55 -18.58 17.91 18.33
C PRO A 55 -19.06 16.44 18.34
N VAL A 56 -18.38 15.55 17.61
CA VAL A 56 -18.85 14.19 17.36
C VAL A 56 -18.58 13.28 18.54
N ARG A 57 -19.55 12.43 18.87
CA ARG A 57 -19.48 11.45 19.95
C ARG A 57 -19.41 10.01 19.43
N ALA A 58 -18.81 9.13 20.22
CA ALA A 58 -18.75 7.69 19.94
C ALA A 58 -20.13 7.08 19.66
N GLU A 59 -21.15 7.50 20.40
CA GLU A 59 -22.54 7.04 20.23
C GLU A 59 -23.07 7.41 18.85
N GLN A 60 -22.77 8.62 18.35
CA GLN A 60 -23.25 9.06 17.04
C GLN A 60 -22.65 8.22 15.91
N TRP A 61 -21.35 7.88 15.98
CA TRP A 61 -20.76 6.95 15.02
C TRP A 61 -21.41 5.57 15.08
N LEU A 62 -21.62 5.04 16.29
CA LEU A 62 -22.26 3.74 16.45
C LEU A 62 -23.72 3.75 15.97
N ASP A 63 -24.48 4.80 16.28
CA ASP A 63 -25.87 4.97 15.84
C ASP A 63 -25.96 5.07 14.32
N THR A 64 -25.05 5.81 13.67
CA THR A 64 -25.01 5.91 12.20
C THR A 64 -24.77 4.56 11.54
N VAL A 65 -23.79 3.76 12.00
CA VAL A 65 -23.55 2.42 11.42
C VAL A 65 -24.69 1.45 11.77
N THR A 66 -25.30 1.62 12.94
CA THR A 66 -26.43 0.80 13.38
C THR A 66 -27.67 1.07 12.52
N GLN A 67 -27.96 2.33 12.22
CA GLN A 67 -29.06 2.71 11.34
C GLN A 67 -28.88 2.11 9.94
N ALA A 68 -27.69 2.26 9.35
CA ALA A 68 -27.40 1.68 8.04
C ALA A 68 -27.55 0.15 8.05
N TYR A 69 -27.09 -0.52 9.12
CA TYR A 69 -27.30 -1.95 9.29
C TYR A 69 -28.79 -2.33 9.36
N ASP A 70 -29.59 -1.62 10.15
CA ASP A 70 -31.01 -1.91 10.33
C ASP A 70 -31.80 -1.72 9.02
N GLU A 71 -31.43 -0.73 8.21
CA GLU A 71 -32.03 -0.49 6.88
C GLU A 71 -31.66 -1.57 5.85
N LEU A 72 -30.43 -2.06 5.88
CA LEU A 72 -29.87 -2.92 4.82
C LEU A 72 -29.98 -4.42 5.13
N ALA A 73 -29.74 -4.84 6.38
CA ALA A 73 -29.56 -6.25 6.71
C ALA A 73 -30.78 -7.11 6.35
N GLY A 74 -31.99 -6.56 6.45
CA GLY A 74 -33.24 -7.23 6.08
C GLY A 74 -33.37 -7.54 4.59
N GLN A 75 -32.65 -6.82 3.72
CA GLN A 75 -32.79 -6.91 2.25
C GLN A 75 -31.98 -8.06 1.62
N TYR A 76 -31.03 -8.63 2.36
CA TYR A 76 -30.13 -9.68 1.88
C TYR A 76 -30.46 -11.02 2.54
N GLU A 77 -30.07 -12.16 1.97
CA GLU A 77 -30.15 -13.45 2.66
C GLU A 77 -29.01 -13.57 3.68
N THR A 78 -27.80 -13.28 3.22
CA THR A 78 -26.60 -13.16 4.05
C THR A 78 -26.13 -11.71 4.08
N PHE A 79 -25.82 -11.19 5.27
CA PHE A 79 -25.30 -9.82 5.41
C PHE A 79 -24.05 -9.80 6.27
N HIS A 80 -22.93 -9.39 5.71
CA HIS A 80 -21.65 -9.28 6.42
C HIS A 80 -21.43 -7.87 6.95
N VAL A 81 -20.60 -7.75 8.00
CA VAL A 81 -20.16 -6.46 8.53
C VAL A 81 -18.63 -6.45 8.54
N MET A 82 -18.04 -5.38 8.04
CA MET A 82 -16.60 -5.22 7.93
C MET A 82 -16.19 -3.82 8.31
N GLY A 83 -15.08 -3.67 9.01
CA GLY A 83 -14.49 -2.36 9.19
C GLY A 83 -13.01 -2.37 9.47
N MET A 84 -12.38 -1.24 9.17
CA MET A 84 -10.95 -1.00 9.35
C MET A 84 -10.68 0.04 10.42
N CYS A 85 -9.69 -0.19 11.28
CA CYS A 85 -9.30 0.69 12.38
C CYS A 85 -10.51 1.08 13.27
N LEU A 86 -10.91 2.37 13.30
CA LEU A 86 -12.12 2.84 13.96
C LEU A 86 -13.36 2.07 13.48
N GLY A 87 -13.46 1.83 12.18
CA GLY A 87 -14.52 1.04 11.59
C GLY A 87 -14.54 -0.40 12.10
N GLY A 88 -13.37 -0.98 12.42
CA GLY A 88 -13.28 -2.30 13.05
C GLY A 88 -13.87 -2.31 14.45
N LEU A 89 -13.59 -1.28 15.27
CA LEU A 89 -14.22 -1.11 16.59
C LEU A 89 -15.74 -0.92 16.48
N LEU A 90 -16.19 -0.13 15.51
CA LEU A 90 -17.61 0.09 15.24
C LEU A 90 -18.30 -1.18 14.77
N ALA A 91 -17.66 -1.98 13.91
CA ALA A 91 -18.17 -3.26 13.45
C ALA A 91 -18.35 -4.26 14.61
N LEU A 92 -17.36 -4.34 15.51
CA LEU A 92 -17.42 -5.15 16.73
C LEU A 92 -18.56 -4.70 17.66
N ALA A 93 -18.65 -3.39 17.94
CA ALA A 93 -19.69 -2.81 18.79
C ALA A 93 -21.09 -2.96 18.17
N LEU A 94 -21.23 -2.83 16.86
CA LEU A 94 -22.47 -3.06 16.12
C LEU A 94 -22.90 -4.53 16.22
N ALA A 95 -21.98 -5.46 15.98
CA ALA A 95 -22.25 -6.89 16.04
C ALA A 95 -22.72 -7.32 17.44
N GLU A 96 -22.12 -6.75 18.49
CA GLU A 96 -22.58 -6.92 19.86
C GLU A 96 -23.98 -6.32 20.08
N ARG A 97 -24.17 -5.04 19.73
CA ARG A 97 -25.43 -4.30 19.97
C ARG A 97 -26.63 -4.90 19.26
N ARG A 98 -26.43 -5.42 18.04
CA ARG A 98 -27.50 -6.01 17.21
C ARG A 98 -27.53 -7.53 17.27
N GLN A 99 -26.68 -8.15 18.09
CA GLN A 99 -26.56 -9.61 18.17
C GLN A 99 -26.49 -10.22 16.77
N HIS A 100 -25.58 -9.68 15.96
CA HIS A 100 -25.50 -10.01 14.54
C HIS A 100 -25.27 -11.52 14.33
N ARG A 101 -26.16 -12.13 13.53
CA ARG A 101 -26.14 -13.58 13.21
C ARG A 101 -26.39 -13.89 11.73
N LYS A 102 -26.68 -12.88 10.91
CA LYS A 102 -27.07 -13.04 9.50
C LYS A 102 -25.88 -13.23 8.55
N GLY A 103 -24.67 -13.13 9.06
CA GLY A 103 -23.46 -13.30 8.28
C GLY A 103 -22.26 -13.37 9.20
N ARG A 104 -21.17 -12.75 8.74
CA ARG A 104 -19.85 -12.85 9.35
C ARG A 104 -19.30 -11.45 9.59
N LEU A 105 -18.46 -11.32 10.61
CA LEU A 105 -17.83 -10.08 11.02
C LEU A 105 -16.35 -10.08 10.59
N VAL A 106 -15.87 -8.96 10.07
CA VAL A 106 -14.45 -8.76 9.72
C VAL A 106 -13.92 -7.50 10.39
N ALA A 107 -12.95 -7.65 11.28
CA ALA A 107 -12.24 -6.56 11.94
C ALA A 107 -10.81 -6.47 11.39
N LEU A 108 -10.51 -5.37 10.69
CA LEU A 108 -9.22 -5.11 10.06
C LEU A 108 -8.47 -4.05 10.88
N ALA A 109 -7.29 -4.39 11.41
CA ALA A 109 -6.46 -3.50 12.21
C ALA A 109 -7.22 -2.77 13.35
N ALA A 110 -8.15 -3.44 14.03
CA ALA A 110 -8.99 -2.81 15.05
C ALA A 110 -8.16 -2.45 16.31
N PRO A 111 -8.03 -1.16 16.69
CA PRO A 111 -7.11 -0.74 17.74
C PRO A 111 -7.75 -0.85 19.13
N VAL A 112 -8.01 -2.08 19.60
CA VAL A 112 -8.50 -2.34 20.97
C VAL A 112 -7.52 -1.79 22.01
N TYR A 113 -6.22 -1.94 21.74
CA TYR A 113 -5.12 -1.25 22.40
C TYR A 113 -4.44 -0.30 21.42
N ILE A 114 -4.20 0.95 21.85
CA ILE A 114 -3.41 1.93 21.09
C ILE A 114 -1.99 1.87 21.65
N ASP A 115 -1.25 0.81 21.31
CA ASP A 115 0.08 0.47 21.82
C ASP A 115 1.05 0.00 20.74
N GLY A 116 0.83 0.43 19.50
CA GLY A 116 1.76 0.20 18.39
C GLY A 116 3.11 0.90 18.59
N TRP A 117 4.08 0.53 17.75
CA TRP A 117 5.49 0.92 17.93
C TRP A 117 5.76 2.43 17.78
N SER A 118 4.88 3.17 17.10
CA SER A 118 4.99 4.63 16.93
C SER A 118 4.21 5.41 18.01
N THR A 119 3.45 4.72 18.87
CA THR A 119 2.67 5.40 19.91
C THR A 119 3.60 6.04 20.96
N PRO A 120 3.43 7.33 21.32
CA PRO A 120 4.33 7.99 22.26
C PRO A 120 4.36 7.31 23.63
N TRP A 121 5.52 7.28 24.31
CA TRP A 121 5.65 6.71 25.66
C TRP A 121 4.71 7.37 26.68
N TYR A 122 4.39 8.65 26.48
CA TYR A 122 3.47 9.43 27.31
C TYR A 122 1.99 9.27 26.92
N ARG A 123 1.64 8.36 26.01
CA ARG A 123 0.26 8.16 25.50
C ARG A 123 -0.80 8.06 26.59
N ALA A 124 -0.48 7.50 27.76
CA ALA A 124 -1.41 7.40 28.88
C ALA A 124 -1.80 8.76 29.48
N LEU A 125 -0.94 9.78 29.38
CA LEU A 125 -1.21 11.14 29.88
C LEU A 125 -2.40 11.79 29.18
N ARG A 126 -2.77 11.34 27.97
CA ARG A 126 -3.95 11.87 27.26
C ARG A 126 -5.23 11.77 28.10
N HIS A 127 -5.34 10.75 28.96
CA HIS A 127 -6.49 10.58 29.86
C HIS A 127 -6.60 11.74 30.86
N LEU A 128 -5.47 12.29 31.32
CA LEU A 128 -5.44 13.49 32.16
C LEU A 128 -5.76 14.74 31.32
N VAL A 129 -5.18 14.84 30.11
CA VAL A 129 -5.40 15.96 29.18
C VAL A 129 -6.87 16.09 28.80
N TYR A 130 -7.63 15.00 28.73
CA TYR A 130 -9.08 15.01 28.47
C TYR A 130 -9.90 15.82 29.47
N HIS A 131 -9.39 16.04 30.68
CA HIS A 131 -10.05 16.82 31.72
C HIS A 131 -9.73 18.32 31.67
N ILE A 132 -8.74 18.73 30.87
CA ILE A 132 -8.37 20.14 30.72
C ILE A 132 -9.39 20.80 29.78
N PRO A 133 -10.15 21.82 30.21
CA PRO A 133 -11.17 22.46 29.39
C PRO A 133 -10.59 22.98 28.07
N THR A 134 -11.31 22.77 26.96
CA THR A 134 -10.98 23.20 25.59
C THR A 134 -9.71 22.61 24.95
N LEU A 135 -8.76 22.11 25.74
CA LEU A 135 -7.48 21.63 25.21
C LEU A 135 -7.62 20.42 24.26
N PRO A 136 -8.44 19.39 24.55
CA PRO A 136 -8.65 18.30 23.60
C PRO A 136 -9.26 18.73 22.26
N ALA A 137 -10.07 19.79 22.25
CA ALA A 137 -10.67 20.31 21.03
C ALA A 137 -9.68 21.11 20.16
N ARG A 138 -8.63 21.66 20.77
CA ARG A 138 -7.60 22.47 20.08
C ARG A 138 -6.34 21.69 19.73
N MET A 139 -6.00 20.66 20.51
CA MET A 139 -4.81 19.86 20.29
C MET A 139 -5.01 18.94 19.07
N ARG A 140 -4.08 19.04 18.13
CA ARG A 140 -4.03 18.23 16.91
C ARG A 140 -3.17 17.00 17.15
N VAL A 141 -3.67 15.85 16.70
CA VAL A 141 -2.90 14.63 16.56
C VAL A 141 -2.62 14.50 15.07
N GLU A 142 -1.38 14.77 14.67
CA GLU A 142 -0.96 14.71 13.28
C GLU A 142 -0.86 13.25 12.82
N GLU A 143 -1.23 13.02 11.58
CA GLU A 143 -0.97 11.79 10.85
C GLU A 143 0.39 11.96 10.16
N ASP A 144 1.43 11.39 10.77
CA ASP A 144 2.82 11.55 10.34
C ASP A 144 3.32 10.32 9.55
N GLU A 145 4.45 10.50 8.88
CA GLU A 145 5.13 9.41 8.17
C GLU A 145 5.48 8.28 9.17
N PRO A 146 5.11 7.00 8.91
CA PRO A 146 4.81 6.37 7.61
C PRO A 146 3.33 6.35 7.12
N PHE A 147 2.39 7.08 7.72
CA PHE A 147 0.95 7.09 7.35
C PHE A 147 0.30 5.69 7.36
N GLY A 148 0.78 4.81 8.22
CA GLY A 148 0.34 3.42 8.34
C GLY A 148 0.79 2.53 7.21
N ILE A 149 1.73 2.95 6.36
CA ILE A 149 2.08 2.25 5.13
C ILE A 149 3.57 1.90 5.11
N LYS A 150 3.89 0.61 5.09
CA LYS A 150 5.25 0.08 4.98
C LYS A 150 5.82 0.23 3.57
N ASN A 151 4.99 0.09 2.53
CA ASN A 151 5.42 0.25 1.14
C ASN A 151 5.85 1.70 0.81
N ASP A 152 7.11 1.89 0.46
CA ASP A 152 7.67 3.21 0.18
C ASP A 152 7.04 3.91 -1.03
N LEU A 153 6.67 3.17 -2.09
CA LEU A 153 6.01 3.75 -3.26
C LEU A 153 4.59 4.22 -2.92
N VAL A 154 3.80 3.41 -2.22
CA VAL A 154 2.45 3.79 -1.80
C VAL A 154 2.53 4.98 -0.84
N ARG A 155 3.49 4.97 0.09
CA ARG A 155 3.75 6.09 1.00
C ARG A 155 4.09 7.38 0.25
N ALA A 156 4.98 7.32 -0.74
CA ALA A 156 5.32 8.46 -1.59
C ALA A 156 4.10 9.01 -2.36
N ILE A 157 3.24 8.13 -2.86
CA ILE A 157 1.98 8.51 -3.53
C ILE A 157 1.03 9.21 -2.55
N VAL A 158 0.88 8.68 -1.33
CA VAL A 158 0.04 9.26 -0.28
C VAL A 158 0.56 10.63 0.13
N LYS A 159 1.87 10.77 0.34
CA LYS A 159 2.54 12.05 0.61
C LYS A 159 2.28 13.08 -0.49
N ALA A 160 2.48 12.70 -1.76
CA ALA A 160 2.22 13.59 -2.89
C ALA A 160 0.74 14.00 -3.00
N LYS A 161 -0.21 13.11 -2.69
CA LYS A 161 -1.65 13.44 -2.63
C LYS A 161 -1.95 14.46 -1.54
N PHE A 162 -1.36 14.28 -0.37
CA PHE A 162 -1.47 15.21 0.74
C PHE A 162 -0.90 16.60 0.38
N GLU A 163 0.26 16.65 -0.28
CA GLU A 163 0.88 17.92 -0.74
C GLU A 163 0.04 18.65 -1.79
N ARG A 164 -0.71 17.91 -2.62
CA ARG A 164 -1.68 18.48 -3.57
C ARG A 164 -3.01 18.92 -2.92
N GLY A 165 -3.24 18.59 -1.66
CA GLY A 165 -4.49 18.89 -0.97
C GLY A 165 -5.66 17.96 -1.35
N ASP A 166 -5.38 16.73 -1.80
CA ASP A 166 -6.41 15.74 -2.09
C ASP A 166 -7.12 15.32 -0.77
N ASN A 167 -8.44 15.52 -0.67
CA ASN A 167 -9.22 15.18 0.54
C ASN A 167 -9.61 13.69 0.63
N PHE A 168 -8.64 12.78 0.60
CA PHE A 168 -8.89 11.33 0.72
C PHE A 168 -8.78 10.81 2.15
N HIS A 169 -8.01 11.52 3.00
CA HIS A 169 -7.81 11.26 4.42
C HIS A 169 -7.43 12.59 5.10
N TYR A 170 -7.73 12.76 6.38
CA TYR A 170 -7.31 13.92 7.16
C TYR A 170 -5.83 13.80 7.52
N ARG A 171 -5.12 14.94 7.48
CA ARG A 171 -3.72 15.05 7.92
C ARG A 171 -3.56 15.08 9.43
N TRP A 172 -4.63 15.38 10.14
CA TRP A 172 -4.66 15.39 11.60
C TRP A 172 -6.08 15.22 12.08
N VAL A 173 -6.23 14.82 13.34
CA VAL A 173 -7.52 14.73 14.03
C VAL A 173 -7.47 15.44 15.38
N PRO A 174 -8.58 16.01 15.87
CA PRO A 174 -8.61 16.60 17.20
C PRO A 174 -8.41 15.54 18.28
N LEU A 175 -7.66 15.85 19.35
CA LEU A 175 -7.51 14.94 20.50
C LEU A 175 -8.86 14.56 21.14
N ALA A 176 -9.86 15.45 21.08
CA ALA A 176 -11.24 15.20 21.49
C ALA A 176 -11.86 13.98 20.78
N CYS A 177 -11.46 13.74 19.53
CA CYS A 177 -11.88 12.60 18.73
C CYS A 177 -11.26 11.29 19.26
N ILE A 178 -9.98 11.31 19.61
CA ILE A 178 -9.28 10.17 20.23
C ILE A 178 -9.95 9.76 21.55
N ARG A 179 -10.46 10.74 22.33
CA ARG A 179 -11.26 10.44 23.53
C ARG A 179 -12.49 9.60 23.21
N GLN A 180 -13.15 9.83 22.07
CA GLN A 180 -14.30 9.01 21.65
C GLN A 180 -13.86 7.62 21.19
N VAL A 181 -12.72 7.51 20.50
CA VAL A 181 -12.11 6.21 20.18
C VAL A 181 -11.80 5.41 21.44
N ASP A 182 -11.25 6.04 22.49
CA ASP A 182 -11.02 5.39 23.80
C ASP A 182 -12.32 4.86 24.43
N ARG A 183 -13.45 5.57 24.25
CA ARG A 183 -14.76 5.09 24.72
C ARG A 183 -15.23 3.87 23.94
N LEU A 184 -15.08 3.87 22.61
CA LEU A 184 -15.39 2.72 21.75
C LEU A 184 -14.54 1.50 22.12
N ARG A 185 -13.23 1.69 22.32
CA ARG A 185 -12.31 0.66 22.81
C ARG A 185 -12.80 0.07 24.13
N GLY A 186 -13.25 0.93 25.06
CA GLY A 186 -13.84 0.51 26.32
C GLY A 186 -15.12 -0.32 26.15
N TRP A 187 -15.97 -0.02 25.17
CA TRP A 187 -17.14 -0.84 24.84
C TRP A 187 -16.73 -2.22 24.34
N VAL A 188 -15.81 -2.28 23.36
CA VAL A 188 -15.30 -3.55 22.81
C VAL A 188 -14.65 -4.41 23.90
N LEU A 189 -13.80 -3.82 24.76
CA LEU A 189 -13.16 -4.53 25.87
C LEU A 189 -14.17 -5.19 26.82
N ARG A 190 -15.34 -4.57 27.03
CA ARG A 190 -16.41 -5.11 27.90
C ARG A 190 -17.44 -5.97 27.16
N GLY A 191 -17.45 -5.93 25.83
CA GLY A 191 -18.53 -6.45 25.00
C GLY A 191 -18.15 -7.60 24.08
N ALA A 192 -16.86 -7.78 23.76
CA ALA A 192 -16.40 -8.76 22.76
C ALA A 192 -16.93 -10.19 22.98
N HIS A 193 -17.05 -10.64 24.24
CA HIS A 193 -17.59 -11.97 24.59
C HIS A 193 -19.08 -12.17 24.27
N ARG A 194 -19.82 -11.10 23.96
CA ARG A 194 -21.24 -11.15 23.55
C ARG A 194 -21.43 -11.15 22.04
N ILE A 195 -20.35 -11.13 21.26
CA ILE A 195 -20.42 -11.23 19.79
C ILE A 195 -20.81 -12.66 19.42
N ALA A 196 -21.84 -12.77 18.59
CA ALA A 196 -22.54 -14.03 18.33
C ALA A 196 -22.23 -14.67 16.96
N CYS A 197 -21.49 -13.98 16.10
CA CYS A 197 -21.17 -14.43 14.75
C CYS A 197 -19.69 -14.78 14.61
N PRO A 198 -19.34 -15.66 13.64
CA PRO A 198 -17.95 -15.92 13.28
C PRO A 198 -17.26 -14.61 12.91
N THR A 199 -16.07 -14.40 13.47
CA THR A 199 -15.30 -13.16 13.32
C THR A 199 -13.91 -13.42 12.73
N LEU A 200 -13.53 -12.68 11.69
CA LEU A 200 -12.16 -12.62 11.19
C LEU A 200 -11.48 -11.39 11.78
N VAL A 201 -10.31 -11.60 12.37
CA VAL A 201 -9.45 -10.53 12.89
C VAL A 201 -8.16 -10.54 12.08
N VAL A 202 -7.86 -9.42 11.41
CA VAL A 202 -6.62 -9.27 10.63
C VAL A 202 -5.82 -8.10 11.18
N ASN A 203 -4.58 -8.35 11.57
CA ASN A 203 -3.66 -7.32 12.06
C ASN A 203 -2.27 -7.48 11.43
N ALA A 204 -1.56 -6.38 11.26
CA ALA A 204 -0.14 -6.43 10.90
C ALA A 204 0.72 -6.82 12.11
N ARG A 205 1.82 -7.53 11.87
CA ARG A 205 2.83 -7.78 12.91
C ARG A 205 3.47 -6.49 13.40
N GLU A 206 3.78 -5.59 12.47
CA GLU A 206 4.46 -4.31 12.73
C GLU A 206 3.50 -3.13 12.57
N ASP A 207 2.46 -3.06 13.38
CA ASP A 207 1.49 -1.97 13.32
C ASP A 207 1.91 -0.80 14.25
N GLU A 208 1.92 0.40 13.68
CA GLU A 208 2.40 1.61 14.36
C GLU A 208 1.42 2.15 15.41
N LEU A 209 0.13 1.84 15.26
CA LEU A 209 -0.96 2.33 16.09
C LEU A 209 -1.40 1.28 17.11
N THR A 210 -1.51 0.01 16.71
CA THR A 210 -2.04 -1.07 17.55
C THR A 210 -1.22 -2.34 17.45
N SER A 211 -0.64 -2.80 18.56
CA SER A 211 0.10 -4.07 18.55
C SER A 211 -0.81 -5.30 18.36
N LEU A 212 -0.19 -6.47 18.18
CA LEU A 212 -0.88 -7.76 18.14
C LEU A 212 -1.69 -8.07 19.41
N ARG A 213 -1.45 -7.36 20.51
CA ARG A 213 -2.27 -7.47 21.73
C ARG A 213 -3.76 -7.25 21.46
N SER A 214 -4.10 -6.37 20.51
CA SER A 214 -5.50 -6.18 20.09
C SER A 214 -6.08 -7.42 19.44
N ALA A 215 -5.31 -8.07 18.55
CA ALA A 215 -5.73 -9.30 17.89
C ALA A 215 -5.84 -10.46 18.89
N ASP A 216 -4.86 -10.62 19.78
CA ASP A 216 -4.84 -11.67 20.80
C ASP A 216 -5.98 -11.52 21.82
N PHE A 217 -6.31 -10.28 22.20
CA PHE A 217 -7.49 -10.03 23.03
C PHE A 217 -8.77 -10.45 22.31
N LEU A 218 -8.96 -10.06 21.04
CA LEU A 218 -10.17 -10.42 20.30
C LEU A 218 -10.29 -11.93 20.09
N ASP A 219 -9.19 -12.59 19.73
CA ASP A 219 -9.07 -14.04 19.59
C ASP A 219 -9.42 -14.80 20.88
N SER A 220 -9.07 -14.23 22.03
CA SER A 220 -9.40 -14.82 23.34
C SER A 220 -10.81 -14.48 23.84
N ALA A 221 -11.32 -13.30 23.50
CA ALA A 221 -12.55 -12.76 24.07
C ALA A 221 -13.80 -13.05 23.23
N VAL A 222 -13.68 -13.09 21.89
CA VAL A 222 -14.80 -13.39 20.99
C VAL A 222 -14.92 -14.91 20.84
N PRO A 223 -16.13 -15.49 20.92
CA PRO A 223 -16.30 -16.96 20.96
C PRO A 223 -15.81 -17.74 19.73
N ASP A 224 -15.87 -17.15 18.54
CA ASP A 224 -15.51 -17.79 17.27
C ASP A 224 -14.68 -16.83 16.41
N VAL A 225 -13.36 -17.04 16.40
CA VAL A 225 -12.39 -16.17 15.73
C VAL A 225 -11.48 -16.95 14.80
N ARG A 226 -11.31 -16.43 13.58
CA ARG A 226 -10.13 -16.70 12.73
C ARG A 226 -9.19 -15.51 12.84
N LYS A 227 -8.03 -15.70 13.46
CA LYS A 227 -6.97 -14.68 13.53
C LYS A 227 -6.01 -14.82 12.36
N VAL A 228 -5.69 -13.72 11.68
CA VAL A 228 -4.69 -13.63 10.61
C VAL A 228 -3.71 -12.51 10.95
N VAL A 229 -2.42 -12.82 10.87
CA VAL A 229 -1.34 -11.83 10.99
C VAL A 229 -0.70 -11.66 9.63
N VAL A 230 -0.62 -10.42 9.15
CA VAL A 230 0.13 -10.07 7.93
C VAL A 230 1.50 -9.53 8.31
N GLU A 231 2.52 -9.94 7.56
CA GLU A 231 3.92 -9.85 7.99
C GLU A 231 4.66 -8.65 7.38
N ASN A 232 4.17 -8.06 6.29
CA ASN A 232 4.85 -7.03 5.53
C ASN A 232 4.02 -5.74 5.37
N SER A 233 3.18 -5.40 6.35
CA SER A 233 2.38 -4.18 6.33
C SER A 233 2.46 -3.45 7.67
N TYR A 234 2.13 -2.16 7.67
CA TYR A 234 1.87 -1.37 8.89
C TYR A 234 0.36 -1.29 9.14
N HIS A 235 -0.15 -0.18 9.69
CA HIS A 235 -1.55 -0.06 10.10
C HIS A 235 -2.57 -0.15 8.93
N MET A 236 -2.21 0.39 7.76
CA MET A 236 -3.08 0.51 6.59
C MET A 236 -3.09 -0.76 5.71
N ILE A 237 -3.33 -1.92 6.33
CA ILE A 237 -3.20 -3.27 5.72
C ILE A 237 -4.02 -3.48 4.43
N CYS A 238 -5.08 -2.71 4.21
CA CYS A 238 -5.91 -2.81 3.00
C CYS A 238 -5.28 -2.15 1.76
N VAL A 239 -4.28 -1.29 1.91
CA VAL A 239 -3.62 -0.58 0.81
C VAL A 239 -2.12 -0.83 0.73
N ASP A 240 -1.55 -1.48 1.75
CA ASP A 240 -0.12 -1.76 1.89
C ASP A 240 0.33 -3.01 1.09
N ASN A 241 1.53 -3.54 1.37
CA ASN A 241 2.12 -4.68 0.66
C ASN A 241 1.21 -5.92 0.68
N ASP A 242 0.65 -6.28 1.84
CA ASP A 242 -0.12 -7.53 2.01
C ASP A 242 -1.59 -7.40 1.59
N ARG A 243 -1.99 -6.30 0.93
CA ARG A 243 -3.38 -6.04 0.53
C ARG A 243 -4.04 -7.21 -0.21
N GLU A 244 -3.28 -7.97 -1.01
CA GLU A 244 -3.80 -9.13 -1.74
C GLU A 244 -4.06 -10.31 -0.82
N GLN A 245 -3.18 -10.56 0.17
CA GLN A 245 -3.39 -11.55 1.22
C GLN A 245 -4.60 -11.18 2.09
N VAL A 246 -4.74 -9.90 2.45
CA VAL A 246 -5.89 -9.39 3.21
C VAL A 246 -7.19 -9.65 2.44
N VAL A 247 -7.24 -9.31 1.15
CA VAL A 247 -8.40 -9.59 0.30
C VAL A 247 -8.70 -11.08 0.19
N SER A 248 -7.68 -11.93 -0.01
CA SER A 248 -7.86 -13.39 -0.09
C SER A 248 -8.43 -13.94 1.20
N SER A 249 -7.84 -13.57 2.34
CA SER A 249 -8.25 -14.03 3.67
C SER A 249 -9.69 -13.63 3.97
N VAL A 250 -10.08 -12.41 3.60
CA VAL A 250 -11.45 -11.94 3.72
C VAL A 250 -12.40 -12.76 2.86
N LEU A 251 -12.11 -12.92 1.56
CA LEU A 251 -13.03 -13.64 0.66
C LEU A 251 -13.20 -15.10 1.08
N GLU A 252 -12.10 -15.80 1.38
CA GLU A 252 -12.13 -17.16 1.92
C GLU A 252 -12.98 -17.24 3.18
N PHE A 253 -12.74 -16.32 4.13
CA PHE A 253 -13.50 -16.28 5.37
C PHE A 253 -14.98 -15.97 5.15
N LEU A 254 -15.33 -15.21 4.11
CA LEU A 254 -16.72 -14.94 3.73
C LEU A 254 -17.34 -16.05 2.86
N GLY A 255 -16.56 -17.08 2.48
CA GLY A 255 -17.04 -18.23 1.71
C GLY A 255 -16.98 -18.04 0.19
N PHE A 256 -16.18 -17.09 -0.29
CA PHE A 256 -15.99 -16.79 -1.70
C PHE A 256 -14.60 -17.24 -2.17
N ASP A 257 -14.50 -17.63 -3.44
CA ASP A 257 -13.23 -17.97 -4.07
C ASP A 257 -12.43 -16.69 -4.39
N PRO A 258 -11.22 -16.49 -3.80
CA PRO A 258 -10.36 -15.36 -4.11
C PRO A 258 -10.04 -15.19 -5.59
N ALA A 259 -10.06 -16.28 -6.37
CA ALA A 259 -9.83 -16.22 -7.81
C ALA A 259 -10.88 -15.37 -8.55
N GLN A 260 -12.11 -15.29 -8.04
CA GLN A 260 -13.19 -14.48 -8.62
C GLN A 260 -12.95 -12.97 -8.47
N ALA A 261 -12.25 -12.56 -7.41
CA ALA A 261 -11.95 -11.16 -7.14
C ALA A 261 -10.73 -10.63 -7.89
N ARG A 262 -9.85 -11.54 -8.35
CA ARG A 262 -8.73 -11.18 -9.20
C ARG A 262 -9.28 -10.45 -10.42
N ARG A 263 -8.71 -9.30 -10.75
CA ARG A 263 -8.94 -8.73 -12.07
C ARG A 263 -8.54 -9.84 -13.05
N PRO A 264 -9.38 -10.24 -14.03
CA PRO A 264 -8.82 -10.91 -15.18
C PRO A 264 -7.66 -10.01 -15.62
N ALA A 265 -6.46 -10.57 -15.72
CA ALA A 265 -5.34 -9.84 -16.29
C ALA A 265 -5.94 -9.16 -17.52
N ARG A 266 -5.94 -7.82 -17.58
CA ARG A 266 -6.40 -7.13 -18.79
C ARG A 266 -5.70 -7.89 -19.90
N ALA A 267 -6.46 -8.49 -20.82
CA ALA A 267 -5.88 -9.05 -22.02
C ALA A 267 -4.89 -7.97 -22.46
N ARG A 268 -3.60 -8.31 -22.46
CA ARG A 268 -2.56 -7.34 -22.74
C ARG A 268 -2.83 -6.93 -24.17
N VAL A 269 -3.56 -5.84 -24.36
CA VAL A 269 -3.68 -5.21 -25.66
C VAL A 269 -2.30 -4.60 -25.83
N GLU A 270 -1.43 -5.36 -26.48
CA GLU A 270 -0.18 -4.82 -27.00
C GLU A 270 -0.61 -3.88 -28.11
N VAL A 271 -0.69 -2.58 -27.79
CA VAL A 271 -0.81 -1.56 -28.82
C VAL A 271 0.57 -1.48 -29.46
N PRO A 272 0.70 -1.75 -30.77
CA PRO A 272 1.97 -1.53 -31.48
C PRO A 272 2.39 -0.09 -31.23
N MET A 273 3.59 0.11 -30.69
CA MET A 273 4.16 1.44 -30.56
C MET A 273 4.65 1.88 -31.93
N SER A 274 4.44 3.15 -32.28
CA SER A 274 5.11 3.73 -33.43
C SER A 274 6.61 3.85 -33.16
N GLU A 275 7.43 3.87 -34.20
CA GLU A 275 8.88 4.02 -34.06
C GLU A 275 9.25 5.33 -33.34
N GLU A 276 8.47 6.40 -33.54
CA GLU A 276 8.67 7.68 -32.83
C GLU A 276 8.40 7.56 -31.33
N ALA A 277 7.36 6.81 -30.94
CA ALA A 277 7.05 6.59 -29.54
C ALA A 277 8.12 5.71 -28.85
N VAL A 278 8.69 4.75 -29.59
CA VAL A 278 9.82 3.95 -29.12
C VAL A 278 11.07 4.82 -28.97
N ALA A 279 11.39 5.63 -29.98
CA ALA A 279 12.52 6.54 -29.95
C ALA A 279 12.44 7.54 -28.78
N ALA A 280 11.25 8.06 -28.47
CA ALA A 280 11.05 8.94 -27.31
C ALA A 280 11.42 8.27 -25.99
N VAL A 281 10.90 7.05 -25.75
CA VAL A 281 11.20 6.29 -24.53
C VAL A 281 12.69 5.92 -24.45
N VAL A 282 13.30 5.53 -25.57
CA VAL A 282 14.75 5.24 -25.65
C VAL A 282 15.57 6.48 -25.34
N ASN A 283 15.21 7.65 -25.87
CA ASN A 283 15.92 8.90 -25.61
C ASN A 283 15.85 9.31 -24.14
N GLU A 284 14.66 9.25 -23.53
CA GLU A 284 14.48 9.52 -22.09
C GLU A 284 15.30 8.54 -21.24
N TYR A 285 15.27 7.26 -21.59
CA TYR A 285 16.07 6.22 -20.94
C TYR A 285 17.56 6.50 -21.03
N LEU A 286 18.07 6.82 -22.22
CA LEU A 286 19.48 7.12 -22.45
C LEU A 286 19.94 8.38 -21.74
N GLN A 287 19.12 9.42 -21.73
CA GLN A 287 19.41 10.65 -21.00
C GLN A 287 19.53 10.38 -19.50
N ALA A 288 18.63 9.59 -18.93
CA ALA A 288 18.69 9.20 -17.52
C ALA A 288 19.93 8.35 -17.22
N LEU A 289 20.25 7.38 -18.10
CA LEU A 289 21.38 6.47 -17.94
C LEU A 289 22.73 7.19 -18.03
N THR A 290 22.92 8.03 -19.04
CA THR A 290 24.20 8.73 -19.32
C THR A 290 24.45 9.90 -18.37
N SER A 291 23.40 10.55 -17.88
CA SER A 291 23.53 11.64 -16.90
C SER A 291 23.71 11.15 -15.46
N GLY A 292 23.60 9.84 -15.22
CA GLY A 292 23.66 9.24 -13.87
C GLY A 292 22.40 9.48 -13.02
N HIS A 293 21.33 10.05 -13.58
CA HIS A 293 20.05 10.28 -12.90
C HIS A 293 19.14 9.06 -13.05
N PHE A 294 19.55 7.91 -12.48
CA PHE A 294 18.84 6.63 -12.66
C PHE A 294 17.39 6.66 -12.17
N GLU A 295 17.05 7.54 -11.23
CA GLU A 295 15.69 7.73 -10.72
C GLU A 295 14.68 8.04 -11.83
N ALA A 296 15.12 8.73 -12.90
CA ALA A 296 14.31 9.08 -14.06
C ALA A 296 13.96 7.87 -14.95
N ILE A 297 14.62 6.72 -14.77
CA ILE A 297 14.29 5.48 -15.47
C ILE A 297 13.02 4.85 -14.88
N PHE A 298 12.77 5.00 -13.58
CA PHE A 298 11.72 4.23 -12.90
C PHE A 298 10.29 4.49 -13.43
N PRO A 299 9.89 5.72 -13.80
CA PRO A 299 8.60 5.97 -14.44
C PRO A 299 8.45 5.31 -15.81
N LEU A 300 9.56 5.02 -16.51
CA LEU A 300 9.59 4.37 -17.81
C LEU A 300 9.34 2.86 -17.72
N LEU A 301 9.50 2.25 -16.53
CA LEU A 301 9.37 0.80 -16.33
C LEU A 301 7.91 0.37 -16.15
N GLU A 302 7.55 -0.76 -16.76
CA GLU A 302 6.32 -1.46 -16.39
C GLU A 302 6.43 -2.07 -14.97
N PRO A 303 5.32 -2.20 -14.22
CA PRO A 303 5.35 -2.81 -12.89
C PRO A 303 5.93 -4.23 -12.86
N GLY A 304 5.70 -5.03 -13.92
CA GLY A 304 6.23 -6.38 -14.08
C GLY A 304 7.40 -6.45 -15.06
N VAL A 305 8.26 -5.43 -15.07
CA VAL A 305 9.48 -5.41 -15.89
C VAL A 305 10.38 -6.59 -15.53
N ARG A 306 10.97 -7.22 -16.53
CA ARG A 306 12.01 -8.24 -16.33
C ARG A 306 13.35 -7.72 -16.77
N TRP A 307 14.32 -7.70 -15.88
CA TRP A 307 15.66 -7.20 -16.15
C TRP A 307 16.69 -8.31 -15.96
N ARG A 308 17.56 -8.49 -16.95
CA ARG A 308 18.60 -9.53 -16.97
C ARG A 308 19.96 -8.89 -17.24
N HIS A 309 20.92 -9.06 -16.34
CA HIS A 309 22.33 -8.76 -16.60
C HIS A 309 23.09 -10.08 -16.69
N HIS A 310 23.68 -10.36 -17.86
CA HIS A 310 24.55 -11.50 -18.08
C HIS A 310 26.02 -11.15 -17.78
N GLY A 311 26.86 -12.15 -17.53
CA GLY A 311 28.29 -12.01 -17.26
C GLY A 311 28.68 -12.16 -15.78
N GLU A 312 29.95 -11.90 -15.48
CA GLU A 312 30.53 -11.99 -14.13
C GLU A 312 30.88 -10.59 -13.60
N HIS A 313 29.85 -9.77 -13.34
CA HIS A 313 29.98 -8.42 -12.77
C HIS A 313 29.06 -8.28 -11.55
N PRO A 314 29.33 -7.39 -10.57
CA PRO A 314 28.46 -7.09 -9.43
C PRO A 314 26.95 -6.82 -9.69
N LEU A 315 26.54 -6.59 -10.93
CA LEU A 315 25.13 -6.37 -11.31
C LEU A 315 24.49 -7.59 -12.00
N ALA A 316 25.28 -8.62 -12.29
CA ALA A 316 24.81 -9.85 -12.93
C ALA A 316 23.68 -10.49 -12.11
N GLY A 317 22.62 -10.90 -12.79
CA GLY A 317 21.43 -11.42 -12.12
C GLY A 317 20.14 -11.23 -12.91
N SER A 318 19.05 -11.72 -12.32
CA SER A 318 17.69 -11.55 -12.81
C SER A 318 16.89 -10.74 -11.79
N TYR A 319 16.16 -9.74 -12.26
CA TYR A 319 15.30 -8.87 -11.45
C TYR A 319 13.91 -8.89 -12.10
N ASP A 320 12.95 -9.53 -11.42
CA ASP A 320 11.67 -9.93 -12.03
C ASP A 320 10.51 -8.96 -11.76
N ASP A 321 10.78 -7.85 -11.08
CA ASP A 321 9.85 -6.75 -10.86
C ASP A 321 10.57 -5.39 -10.73
N ARG A 322 9.78 -4.32 -10.64
CA ARG A 322 10.29 -2.95 -10.55
C ARG A 322 11.11 -2.70 -9.27
N ASP A 323 10.74 -3.29 -8.15
CA ASP A 323 11.41 -3.05 -6.86
C ASP A 323 12.81 -3.70 -6.86
N ALA A 324 12.93 -4.89 -7.44
CA ALA A 324 14.20 -5.57 -7.66
C ALA A 324 15.14 -4.74 -8.57
N VAL A 325 14.61 -4.10 -9.62
CA VAL A 325 15.38 -3.21 -10.50
C VAL A 325 15.83 -1.93 -9.78
N ILE A 326 14.97 -1.32 -8.97
CA ILE A 326 15.36 -0.15 -8.14
C ILE A 326 16.49 -0.54 -7.19
N GLY A 327 16.37 -1.69 -6.51
CA GLY A 327 17.41 -2.23 -5.65
C GLY A 327 18.74 -2.47 -6.37
N MET A 328 18.70 -2.90 -7.64
CA MET A 328 19.89 -3.02 -8.48
C MET A 328 20.58 -1.67 -8.73
N PHE A 329 19.83 -0.63 -9.12
CA PHE A 329 20.39 0.70 -9.36
C PHE A 329 20.93 1.35 -8.07
N ALA A 330 20.29 1.11 -6.92
CA ALA A 330 20.81 1.52 -5.63
C ALA A 330 22.16 0.85 -5.30
N ARG A 331 22.31 -0.45 -5.59
CA ARG A 331 23.59 -1.16 -5.46
C ARG A 331 24.66 -0.60 -6.41
N LEU A 332 24.29 -0.26 -7.64
CA LEU A 332 25.20 0.37 -8.59
C LEU A 332 25.72 1.72 -8.07
N GLN A 333 24.84 2.58 -7.56
CA GLN A 333 25.25 3.85 -6.94
C GLN A 333 26.14 3.64 -5.71
N ALA A 334 25.84 2.64 -4.88
CA ALA A 334 26.62 2.33 -3.68
C ALA A 334 28.01 1.76 -3.99
N LEU A 335 28.13 0.89 -5.00
CA LEU A 335 29.39 0.20 -5.34
C LEU A 335 30.41 1.10 -6.03
N ALA A 336 29.96 2.09 -6.80
CA ALA A 336 30.84 2.87 -7.65
C ALA A 336 30.78 4.39 -7.39
N GLY A 337 30.02 4.84 -6.40
CA GLY A 337 29.91 6.25 -6.03
C GLY A 337 29.52 7.15 -7.22
N LYS A 338 30.00 8.41 -7.22
CA LYS A 338 29.84 9.36 -8.36
C LYS A 338 30.74 9.04 -9.57
N THR A 339 31.41 7.88 -9.60
CA THR A 339 32.45 7.59 -10.61
C THR A 339 31.97 6.76 -11.79
N VAL A 340 30.75 6.20 -11.73
CA VAL A 340 30.16 5.50 -12.88
C VAL A 340 29.89 6.49 -14.00
N ARG A 341 30.48 6.24 -15.16
CA ARG A 341 30.14 6.92 -16.40
C ARG A 341 29.69 5.89 -17.41
N ILE A 342 28.45 6.04 -17.87
CA ILE A 342 27.88 5.23 -18.95
C ILE A 342 27.80 6.11 -20.18
N ALA A 343 28.37 5.62 -21.28
CA ALA A 343 28.32 6.25 -22.59
C ALA A 343 27.68 5.31 -23.59
N VAL A 344 27.02 5.88 -24.59
CA VAL A 344 26.46 5.17 -25.74
C VAL A 344 27.50 5.21 -26.86
N THR A 345 27.93 4.06 -27.36
CA THR A 345 29.02 3.96 -28.34
C THR A 345 28.55 4.05 -29.79
N ALA A 346 27.25 3.80 -30.03
CA ALA A 346 26.63 3.90 -31.35
C ALA A 346 25.15 4.34 -31.24
N PRO A 347 24.56 4.98 -32.26
CA PRO A 347 23.14 5.30 -32.28
C PRO A 347 22.28 4.06 -31.99
N PRO A 348 21.23 4.17 -31.16
CA PRO A 348 20.34 3.06 -30.86
C PRO A 348 19.72 2.47 -32.13
N ARG A 349 19.74 1.14 -32.26
CA ARG A 349 19.06 0.44 -33.34
C ARG A 349 17.66 0.08 -32.88
N ILE A 350 16.65 0.70 -33.48
CA ILE A 350 15.23 0.50 -33.13
C ILE A 350 14.58 -0.39 -34.18
N GLU A 351 14.00 -1.51 -33.74
CA GLU A 351 13.24 -2.43 -34.59
C GLU A 351 11.89 -2.75 -33.94
N GLY A 352 10.83 -2.15 -34.48
CA GLY A 352 9.48 -2.28 -33.96
C GLY A 352 9.39 -1.85 -32.49
N SER A 353 9.21 -2.79 -31.58
CA SER A 353 9.07 -2.55 -30.13
C SER A 353 10.36 -2.79 -29.33
N THR A 354 11.47 -3.03 -30.02
CA THR A 354 12.77 -3.34 -29.42
C THR A 354 13.79 -2.27 -29.79
N ALA A 355 14.67 -1.94 -28.85
CA ALA A 355 15.83 -1.11 -29.11
C ALA A 355 17.09 -1.81 -28.61
N GLU A 356 18.13 -1.84 -29.44
CA GLU A 356 19.47 -2.26 -29.05
C GLU A 356 20.37 -1.04 -28.88
N ILE A 357 21.11 -1.05 -27.78
CA ILE A 357 21.95 0.07 -27.37
C ILE A 357 23.32 -0.50 -27.01
N ASP A 358 24.35 -0.05 -27.72
CA ASP A 358 25.73 -0.40 -27.38
C ASP A 358 26.24 0.59 -26.34
N LEU A 359 26.66 0.05 -25.20
CA LEU A 359 27.05 0.81 -24.01
C LEU A 359 28.49 0.53 -23.65
N GLU A 360 29.16 1.58 -23.19
CA GLU A 360 30.43 1.53 -22.49
C GLU A 360 30.25 2.12 -21.11
N ALA A 361 30.62 1.36 -20.08
CA ALA A 361 30.62 1.81 -18.71
C ALA A 361 32.05 1.81 -18.15
N SER A 362 32.44 2.92 -17.55
CA SER A 362 33.67 3.05 -16.77
C SER A 362 33.32 3.36 -15.32
N SER A 363 34.08 2.79 -14.39
CA SER A 363 33.94 3.05 -12.95
C SER A 363 35.29 2.95 -12.26
N VAL A 364 35.43 3.64 -11.12
CA VAL A 364 36.61 3.49 -10.26
C VAL A 364 36.20 2.66 -9.05
N MET A 365 36.76 1.47 -8.92
CA MET A 365 36.56 0.59 -7.76
C MET A 365 37.91 0.33 -7.12
N ASP A 366 38.04 0.59 -5.82
CA ASP A 366 39.28 0.40 -5.06
C ASP A 366 40.52 1.10 -5.63
N GLY A 367 40.32 2.22 -6.34
CA GLY A 367 41.40 3.00 -6.97
C GLY A 367 41.79 2.53 -8.38
N GLU A 368 41.21 1.45 -8.88
CA GLU A 368 41.42 0.94 -10.24
C GLU A 368 40.27 1.33 -11.16
N VAL A 369 40.61 1.77 -12.38
CA VAL A 369 39.63 2.06 -13.43
C VAL A 369 39.22 0.75 -14.10
N ARG A 370 37.93 0.44 -14.04
CA ARG A 370 37.33 -0.71 -14.73
C ARG A 370 36.50 -0.22 -15.90
N HIS A 371 36.78 -0.78 -17.07
CA HIS A 371 36.01 -0.57 -18.29
C HIS A 371 35.20 -1.82 -18.60
N SER A 372 33.96 -1.63 -19.01
CA SER A 372 33.09 -2.69 -19.50
C SER A 372 32.34 -2.19 -20.71
N GLN A 373 32.18 -3.07 -21.70
CA GLN A 373 31.38 -2.80 -22.89
C GLN A 373 30.36 -3.91 -23.04
N GLY A 374 29.21 -3.58 -23.61
CA GLY A 374 28.17 -4.56 -23.88
C GLY A 374 26.96 -3.96 -24.57
N THR A 375 26.10 -4.84 -25.05
CA THR A 375 24.85 -4.47 -25.71
C THR A 375 23.69 -4.64 -24.75
N GLN A 376 22.87 -3.60 -24.63
CA GLN A 376 21.63 -3.61 -23.88
C GLN A 376 20.43 -3.62 -24.83
N THR A 377 19.59 -4.63 -24.71
CA THR A 377 18.34 -4.77 -25.47
C THR A 377 17.17 -4.37 -24.58
N LEU A 378 16.39 -3.38 -25.01
CA LEU A 378 15.16 -2.92 -24.38
C LEU A 378 13.97 -3.41 -25.19
N ARG A 379 12.99 -4.03 -24.51
CA ARG A 379 11.69 -4.34 -25.11
C ARG A 379 10.62 -3.44 -24.50
N MET A 380 9.93 -2.69 -25.34
CA MET A 380 8.92 -1.73 -24.94
C MET A 380 7.53 -2.18 -25.35
N ARG A 381 6.52 -1.71 -24.62
CA ARG A 381 5.11 -1.76 -25.01
C ARG A 381 4.34 -0.71 -24.24
N ASN A 382 3.25 -0.20 -24.81
CA ASN A 382 2.38 0.77 -24.15
C ASN A 382 3.13 1.99 -23.58
N GLY A 383 4.17 2.47 -24.27
CA GLY A 383 4.97 3.62 -23.83
C GLY A 383 5.91 3.33 -22.65
N ARG A 384 6.19 2.06 -22.34
CA ARG A 384 7.03 1.66 -21.20
C ARG A 384 7.97 0.52 -21.56
N ILE A 385 9.06 0.41 -20.81
CA ILE A 385 10.04 -0.67 -20.87
C ILE A 385 9.49 -1.87 -20.09
N SER A 386 9.30 -2.98 -20.80
CA SER A 386 8.73 -4.23 -20.28
C SER A 386 9.79 -5.30 -20.01
N ALA A 387 10.93 -5.23 -20.69
CA ALA A 387 12.08 -6.07 -20.39
C ALA A 387 13.39 -5.38 -20.81
N VAL A 388 14.46 -5.72 -20.10
CA VAL A 388 15.82 -5.25 -20.39
C VAL A 388 16.78 -6.42 -20.28
N THR A 389 17.68 -6.57 -21.24
CA THR A 389 18.74 -7.58 -21.20
C THR A 389 20.07 -6.91 -21.54
N PHE A 390 21.04 -7.00 -20.64
CA PHE A 390 22.42 -6.58 -20.90
C PHE A 390 23.31 -7.79 -21.14
N ARG A 391 24.07 -7.76 -22.23
CA ARG A 391 25.09 -8.77 -22.57
C ARG A 391 26.46 -8.08 -22.68
N PRO A 392 27.46 -8.52 -21.90
CA PRO A 392 28.82 -7.99 -22.03
C PRO A 392 29.41 -8.40 -23.39
N SER A 393 30.27 -7.55 -23.93
CA SER A 393 31.13 -7.89 -25.06
C SER A 393 32.30 -8.74 -24.55
N ASP A 394 32.73 -9.76 -25.30
CA ASP A 394 33.82 -10.69 -24.93
C ASP A 394 35.23 -10.06 -24.84
N SER A 395 35.33 -8.72 -24.85
CA SER A 395 36.60 -7.98 -24.80
C SER A 395 36.86 -7.37 -23.42
N THR A 396 37.29 -8.19 -22.45
CA THR A 396 38.07 -7.66 -21.31
C THR A 396 39.43 -7.19 -21.82
N VAL A 397 39.53 -5.92 -22.23
CA VAL A 397 40.83 -5.27 -22.43
C VAL A 397 41.23 -4.65 -21.10
N ALA A 398 42.14 -5.32 -20.38
CA ALA A 398 42.92 -4.69 -19.33
C ALA A 398 43.86 -3.67 -19.98
N ALA A 399 43.42 -2.42 -20.13
CA ALA A 399 44.27 -1.33 -20.55
C ALA A 399 44.90 -0.67 -19.31
N THR A 400 46.07 -1.17 -18.89
CA THR A 400 46.99 -0.45 -18.02
C THR A 400 47.62 0.68 -18.83
N GLU A 401 46.99 1.86 -18.89
CA GLU A 401 47.68 3.06 -19.38
C GLU A 401 48.41 3.74 -18.22
N ALA A 402 49.75 3.70 -18.31
CA ALA A 402 50.65 4.42 -17.43
C ALA A 402 50.50 5.94 -17.62
N LEU A 403 50.37 6.67 -16.50
CA LEU A 403 50.45 8.13 -16.44
C LEU A 403 51.75 8.64 -17.10
N PRO A 404 51.70 9.61 -18.02
CA PRO A 404 52.91 10.31 -18.45
C PRO A 404 53.45 11.20 -17.31
N ALA A 405 54.77 11.16 -17.12
CA ALA A 405 55.50 11.93 -16.13
C ALA A 405 55.30 13.45 -16.28
N PRO A 406 55.40 14.23 -15.19
CA PRO A 406 55.23 15.68 -15.24
C PRO A 406 56.40 16.31 -16.00
N VAL A 407 56.10 17.12 -17.00
CA VAL A 407 57.07 18.04 -17.60
C VAL A 407 57.14 19.27 -16.69
N GLY A 408 58.36 19.62 -16.29
CA GLY A 408 58.67 20.74 -15.41
C GLY A 408 58.58 22.12 -16.06
#